data_AF-A0A8S4QP95-F1
#
_entry.id   AF-A0A8S4QP95-F1
#
_cell.length_a   1.000
_cell.length_b   1.000
_cell.length_c   1.000
_cell.angle_alpha   90.00
_cell.angle_beta   90.00
_cell.angle_gamma   90.00
#
_symmetry.space_group_name_H-M   'P 1'
#
loop_
_entity.id
_entity.type
_entity.pdbx_description
1 polymer ?
#
loop_
_entity_poly.entity_id
_entity_poly.type
_entity_poly.pdbx_seq_one_letter_code
_entity_poly.pdbx_strand_id
1 'polypeptide(L)'
;GPCCTASCTLKFGDKCRSDNGCRDAAHCDGKRAACPASRHKPNRTRCDKELVCFMGECTGSICLAYGLESCQCGPRKDDPRSACELCCRKPGGACVSSFHWNTSPYDVPDMYAKPGTPCNDYNG
;
A
#
# COMPACT_ATOMS: atom_id res chain seq x y z
N GLY A 1 5.45 -27.19 -5.68
CA GLY A 1 5.63 -25.90 -4.99
C GLY A 1 7.10 -25.65 -4.74
N PRO A 2 7.52 -24.41 -4.38
CA PRO A 2 8.93 -24.02 -4.30
C PRO A 2 9.73 -24.75 -3.19
N CYS A 3 9.04 -25.30 -2.18
CA CYS A 3 9.64 -26.03 -1.06
C CYS A 3 9.80 -27.54 -1.30
N CYS A 4 9.64 -28.01 -2.54
CA CYS A 4 9.96 -29.37 -2.94
C CYS A 4 11.18 -29.37 -3.87
N THR A 5 12.07 -30.35 -3.72
CA THR A 5 13.18 -30.58 -4.64
C THR A 5 12.72 -31.40 -5.85
N ALA A 6 13.56 -31.50 -6.88
CA ALA A 6 13.31 -32.37 -8.03
C ALA A 6 13.38 -33.87 -7.66
N SER A 7 14.05 -34.22 -6.55
CA SER A 7 14.15 -35.58 -6.03
C SER A 7 13.02 -35.94 -5.05
N CYS A 8 11.90 -35.20 -5.08
CA CYS A 8 10.71 -35.44 -4.26
C CYS A 8 10.96 -35.33 -2.75
N THR A 9 11.90 -34.49 -2.32
CA THR A 9 12.17 -34.21 -0.90
C THR A 9 11.73 -32.81 -0.49
N LEU A 10 11.33 -32.66 0.78
CA LEU A 10 10.95 -31.35 1.34
C LEU A 10 12.20 -30.57 1.74
N LYS A 11 12.21 -29.29 1.37
CA LYS A 11 13.25 -28.32 1.74
C LYS A 11 13.01 -27.76 3.14
N PHE A 12 14.08 -27.42 3.85
CA PHE A 12 14.04 -26.75 5.17
C PHE A 12 15.05 -25.61 5.21
N GLY A 13 14.59 -24.42 5.58
CA GLY A 13 15.43 -23.21 5.64
C GLY A 13 15.64 -22.51 4.30
N ASP A 14 15.39 -23.16 3.16
CA ASP A 14 15.47 -22.53 1.84
C ASP A 14 14.48 -21.37 1.69
N LYS A 15 14.94 -20.22 1.18
CA LYS A 15 14.07 -19.09 0.87
C LYS A 15 13.14 -19.45 -0.28
N CYS A 16 11.83 -19.39 -0.05
CA CYS A 16 10.81 -19.72 -1.04
C CYS A 16 9.96 -18.52 -1.48
N ARG A 17 10.02 -17.41 -0.74
CA ARG A 17 9.43 -16.13 -1.14
C ARG A 17 10.35 -15.00 -0.70
N SER A 18 10.64 -14.07 -1.60
CA SER A 18 11.41 -12.86 -1.30
C SER A 18 10.59 -11.86 -0.48
N ASP A 19 11.29 -10.99 0.23
CA ASP A 19 10.72 -9.76 0.78
C ASP A 19 10.17 -8.90 -0.38
N ASN A 20 9.01 -8.27 -0.19
CA ASN A 20 8.36 -7.43 -1.20
C ASN A 20 8.16 -5.97 -0.75
N GLY A 21 8.80 -5.54 0.33
CA GLY A 21 8.62 -4.23 0.94
C GLY A 21 7.49 -4.16 1.97
N CYS A 22 6.50 -5.07 1.93
CA CYS A 22 5.40 -5.14 2.91
C CYS A 22 5.25 -6.51 3.61
N ARG A 23 6.03 -7.50 3.19
CA ARG A 23 6.11 -8.83 3.79
C ARG A 23 7.56 -9.24 3.91
N ASP A 24 7.89 -9.89 5.02
CA ASP A 24 9.20 -10.48 5.20
C ASP A 24 9.40 -11.68 4.26
N ALA A 25 10.65 -12.00 3.94
CA ALA A 25 10.99 -13.23 3.24
C ALA A 25 10.47 -14.46 4.00
N ALA A 26 10.00 -15.47 3.27
CA ALA A 26 9.55 -16.74 3.84
C ALA A 26 10.49 -17.88 3.44
N HIS A 27 10.67 -18.81 4.37
CA HIS A 27 11.57 -19.94 4.23
C HIS A 27 10.79 -21.25 4.43
N CYS A 28 11.22 -22.31 3.75
CA CYS A 28 10.59 -23.61 3.84
C CYS A 28 10.70 -24.19 5.24
N ASP A 29 9.60 -24.74 5.77
CA ASP A 29 9.49 -25.26 7.13
C ASP A 29 9.68 -26.78 7.23
N GLY A 30 10.01 -27.44 6.11
CA GLY A 30 10.19 -28.89 6.03
C GLY A 30 8.89 -29.70 6.10
N LYS A 31 7.71 -29.07 6.14
CA LYS A 31 6.43 -29.77 6.36
C LYS A 31 5.58 -29.93 5.10
N ARG A 32 5.73 -29.05 4.12
CA ARG A 32 4.93 -29.07 2.88
C ARG A 32 5.69 -28.47 1.69
N ALA A 33 5.28 -28.84 0.48
CA ALA A 33 5.86 -28.31 -0.76
C ALA A 33 5.46 -26.85 -1.06
N ALA A 34 4.39 -26.35 -0.43
CA ALA A 34 3.96 -24.96 -0.53
C ALA A 34 4.80 -24.05 0.38
N CYS A 35 5.13 -22.84 -0.06
CA CYS A 35 5.82 -21.87 0.77
C CYS A 35 4.88 -21.37 1.90
N PRO A 36 5.31 -21.36 3.18
CA PRO A 36 4.49 -20.82 4.25
C PRO A 36 4.13 -19.34 4.02
N ALA A 37 3.13 -18.86 4.75
CA ALA A 37 2.74 -17.45 4.69
C ALA A 37 3.91 -16.57 5.17
N SER A 38 4.17 -15.47 4.45
CA SER A 38 5.13 -14.46 4.92
C SER A 38 4.51 -13.66 6.05
N ARG A 39 5.34 -13.23 7.00
CA ARG A 39 4.90 -12.29 8.03
C ARG A 39 4.67 -10.91 7.40
N HIS A 40 3.54 -10.29 7.71
CA HIS A 40 3.24 -8.94 7.29
C HIS A 40 4.12 -7.95 8.05
N LYS A 41 4.68 -6.97 7.35
CA LYS A 41 5.28 -5.80 7.98
C LYS A 41 4.17 -4.92 8.58
N PRO A 42 4.50 -4.04 9.55
CA PRO A 42 3.52 -3.17 10.17
C PRO A 42 2.73 -2.36 9.15
N ASN A 43 1.43 -2.22 9.36
CA ASN A 43 0.60 -1.31 8.56
C ASN A 43 1.19 0.11 8.64
N ARG A 44 0.94 0.92 7.60
CA ARG A 44 1.42 2.31 7.48
C ARG A 44 2.93 2.47 7.20
N THR A 45 3.68 1.36 7.11
CA THR A 45 5.06 1.40 6.62
C THR A 45 5.08 1.87 5.18
N ARG A 46 5.83 2.94 4.87
CA ARG A 46 5.97 3.44 3.50
C ARG A 46 6.61 2.37 2.60
N CYS A 47 5.97 2.07 1.48
CA CYS A 47 6.43 1.08 0.50
C CYS A 47 6.55 1.62 -0.93
N ASP A 48 5.85 2.72 -1.23
CA ASP A 48 6.01 3.51 -2.47
C ASP A 48 5.91 5.02 -2.11
N LYS A 49 5.94 5.89 -3.12
CA LYS A 49 5.78 7.34 -2.98
C LYS A 49 4.39 7.70 -2.47
N GLU A 50 3.34 7.15 -3.06
CA GLU A 50 1.94 7.40 -2.67
C GLU A 50 1.31 6.28 -1.82
N LEU A 51 2.03 5.18 -1.57
CA LEU A 51 1.50 3.99 -0.90
C LEU A 51 2.26 3.56 0.36
N VAL A 52 1.52 2.91 1.24
CA VAL A 52 1.99 2.26 2.47
C VAL A 52 1.49 0.82 2.53
N CYS A 53 2.14 0.03 3.37
CA CYS A 53 1.73 -1.33 3.65
C CYS A 53 0.38 -1.37 4.36
N PHE A 54 -0.52 -2.21 3.85
CA PHE A 54 -1.77 -2.55 4.47
C PHE A 54 -1.99 -4.06 4.34
N MET A 55 -2.05 -4.76 5.47
CA MET A 55 -2.19 -6.23 5.53
C MET A 55 -1.20 -6.98 4.63
N GLY A 56 0.06 -6.54 4.62
CA GLY A 56 1.12 -7.20 3.85
C GLY A 56 1.20 -6.81 2.37
N GLU A 57 0.32 -5.95 1.88
CA GLU A 57 0.34 -5.47 0.49
C GLU A 57 0.61 -3.97 0.42
N CYS A 58 1.32 -3.52 -0.61
CA CYS A 58 1.61 -2.11 -0.84
C CYS A 58 0.42 -1.44 -1.54
N THR A 59 -0.65 -1.21 -0.79
CA THR A 59 -1.95 -0.74 -1.32
C THR A 59 -2.62 0.34 -0.48
N GLY A 60 -2.19 0.54 0.77
CA GLY A 60 -2.73 1.61 1.60
C GLY A 60 -2.28 2.97 1.09
N SER A 61 -3.14 3.99 1.19
CA SER A 61 -2.73 5.36 0.84
C SER A 61 -1.72 5.92 1.85
N ILE A 62 -0.81 6.77 1.35
CA ILE A 62 0.15 7.47 2.20
C ILE A 62 -0.50 8.31 3.31
N CYS A 63 -1.76 8.75 3.16
CA CYS A 63 -2.52 9.44 4.21
C CYS A 63 -2.46 8.69 5.57
N LEU A 64 -2.48 7.35 5.53
CA LEU A 64 -2.47 6.51 6.73
C LEU A 64 -1.19 6.66 7.54
N ALA A 65 -0.04 6.94 6.91
CA ALA A 65 1.22 7.20 7.61
C ALA A 65 1.17 8.48 8.44
N TYR A 66 0.32 9.43 8.06
CA TYR A 66 0.11 10.71 8.74
C TYR A 66 -1.08 10.69 9.71
N GLY A 67 -1.65 9.51 9.99
CA GLY A 67 -2.81 9.38 10.87
C GLY A 67 -4.12 9.92 10.27
N LEU A 68 -4.16 10.10 8.95
CA LEU A 68 -5.33 10.51 8.19
C LEU A 68 -5.97 9.30 7.49
N GLU A 69 -7.19 9.45 7.00
CA GLU A 69 -7.87 8.48 6.14
C GLU A 69 -7.72 8.89 4.67
N SER A 70 -7.66 7.90 3.78
CA SER A 70 -7.77 8.14 2.34
C SER A 70 -9.20 8.49 1.94
N CYS A 71 -9.34 9.40 0.99
CA CYS A 71 -10.60 9.70 0.32
C CYS A 71 -10.34 10.11 -1.13
N GLN A 72 -11.39 10.22 -1.94
CA GLN A 72 -11.28 10.69 -3.33
C GLN A 72 -11.76 12.15 -3.41
N CYS A 73 -10.98 12.98 -4.08
CA CYS A 73 -11.44 14.32 -4.42
C CYS A 73 -12.45 14.28 -5.57
N GLY A 74 -13.36 15.25 -5.57
CA GLY A 74 -14.21 15.53 -6.72
C GLY A 74 -13.51 16.42 -7.75
N PRO A 75 -13.98 16.43 -9.01
CA PRO A 75 -13.50 17.33 -10.04
C PRO A 75 -13.90 18.78 -9.72
N ARG A 76 -12.96 19.71 -9.83
CA ARG A 76 -13.20 21.16 -9.78
C ARG A 76 -13.61 21.65 -11.17
N LYS A 77 -14.39 22.74 -11.22
CA LYS A 77 -14.90 23.30 -12.49
C LYS A 77 -13.77 23.81 -13.41
N ASP A 78 -12.75 24.39 -12.81
CA ASP A 78 -11.57 24.96 -13.46
C ASP A 78 -10.46 23.91 -13.70
N ASP A 79 -10.44 22.83 -12.92
CA ASP A 79 -9.46 21.76 -13.07
C ASP A 79 -10.08 20.37 -12.80
N PRO A 80 -10.60 19.69 -13.82
CA PRO A 80 -11.18 18.35 -13.69
C PRO A 80 -10.19 17.29 -13.20
N ARG A 81 -8.88 17.53 -13.38
CA ARG A 81 -7.81 16.62 -12.94
C ARG A 81 -7.68 16.56 -11.42
N SER A 82 -8.30 17.50 -10.69
CA SER A 82 -8.35 17.48 -9.24
C SER A 82 -8.99 16.21 -8.67
N ALA A 83 -9.84 15.53 -9.45
CA ALA A 83 -10.39 14.24 -9.06
C ALA A 83 -9.31 13.16 -8.89
N CYS A 84 -8.18 13.30 -9.58
CA CYS A 84 -7.03 12.39 -9.51
C CYS A 84 -5.97 12.84 -8.49
N GLU A 85 -6.18 13.94 -7.77
CA GLU A 85 -5.29 14.31 -6.67
C GLU A 85 -5.36 13.26 -5.56
N LEU A 86 -4.24 13.04 -4.87
CA LEU A 86 -4.26 12.22 -3.67
C LEU A 86 -4.94 13.03 -2.57
N CYS A 87 -5.99 12.47 -1.96
CA CYS A 87 -6.78 13.21 -0.98
C CYS A 87 -6.85 12.47 0.36
N CYS A 88 -6.69 13.26 1.42
CA CYS A 88 -6.72 12.79 2.79
C CYS A 88 -7.82 13.51 3.56
N ARG A 89 -8.32 12.87 4.62
CA ARG A 89 -9.22 13.48 5.58
C ARG A 89 -8.85 13.09 6.99
N LYS A 90 -9.19 13.95 7.95
CA LYS A 90 -9.28 13.53 9.35
C LYS A 90 -10.42 12.51 9.49
N PRO A 91 -10.38 11.60 10.48
CA PRO A 91 -11.52 10.74 10.76
C PRO A 91 -12.81 11.55 10.93
N GLY A 92 -13.82 11.30 10.09
CA GLY A 92 -15.08 12.06 10.05
C GLY A 92 -15.00 13.49 9.49
N GLY A 93 -13.84 13.91 8.98
CA GLY A 93 -13.62 15.23 8.39
C GLY A 93 -13.89 15.31 6.89
N ALA A 94 -13.77 16.53 6.35
CA ALA A 94 -13.87 16.76 4.90
C ALA A 94 -12.69 16.14 4.14
N CYS A 95 -12.97 15.67 2.91
CA CYS A 95 -11.93 15.22 2.00
C CYS A 95 -11.18 16.41 1.41
N VAL A 96 -9.87 16.45 1.61
CA VAL A 96 -9.01 17.56 1.22
C VAL A 96 -7.79 17.04 0.47
N SER A 97 -7.43 17.72 -0.61
CA SER A 97 -6.26 17.42 -1.43
C SER A 97 -4.96 17.43 -0.64
N SER A 98 -4.03 16.52 -0.94
CA SER A 98 -2.71 16.46 -0.30
C SER A 98 -1.91 17.75 -0.46
N PHE A 99 -2.18 18.53 -1.52
CA PHE A 99 -1.64 19.87 -1.75
C PHE A 99 -2.00 20.89 -0.67
N HIS A 100 -2.96 20.58 0.21
CA HIS A 100 -3.33 21.40 1.37
C HIS A 100 -2.96 20.74 2.71
N TRP A 101 -2.29 19.59 2.68
CA TRP A 101 -1.82 18.86 3.87
C TRP A 101 -0.29 18.95 4.07
N ASN A 102 0.38 19.78 3.26
CA ASN A 102 1.82 20.04 3.28
C ASN A 102 2.26 21.08 4.34
N THR A 103 1.39 21.36 5.32
CA THR A 103 1.66 22.30 6.42
C THR A 103 1.44 21.65 7.78
N SER A 104 2.24 22.06 8.76
CA SER A 104 2.15 21.63 10.16
C SER A 104 0.70 21.60 10.69
N PRO A 105 0.30 20.56 11.46
CA PRO A 105 1.12 19.48 12.02
C PRO A 105 1.36 18.30 11.08
N TYR A 106 0.82 18.36 9.86
CA TYR A 106 1.01 17.34 8.84
C TYR A 106 2.09 17.77 7.86
N ASP A 107 2.61 16.84 7.10
CA ASP A 107 3.61 17.10 6.06
C ASP A 107 3.40 16.08 4.94
N VAL A 108 2.13 15.97 4.51
CA VAL A 108 1.74 15.06 3.44
C VAL A 108 2.22 15.68 2.13
N PRO A 109 2.98 14.95 1.30
CA PRO A 109 3.48 15.51 0.06
C PRO A 109 2.36 15.82 -0.95
N ASP A 110 2.58 16.87 -1.72
CA ASP A 110 1.79 17.25 -2.89
C ASP A 110 1.87 16.16 -3.95
N MET A 111 0.76 15.44 -4.19
CA MET A 111 0.78 14.24 -5.03
C MET A 111 -0.55 14.05 -5.76
N TYR A 112 -0.44 13.50 -6.97
CA TYR A 112 -1.56 12.85 -7.65
C TYR A 112 -1.57 11.36 -7.32
N ALA A 113 -2.74 10.74 -7.39
CA ALA A 113 -2.86 9.29 -7.34
C ALA A 113 -2.10 8.64 -8.51
N LYS A 114 -1.71 7.37 -8.33
CA LYS A 114 -1.03 6.61 -9.36
C LYS A 114 -1.93 6.47 -10.60
N PRO A 115 -1.38 6.48 -11.83
CA PRO A 115 -2.17 6.16 -13.01
C PRO A 115 -2.88 4.81 -12.87
N GLY A 116 -4.19 4.79 -13.16
CA GLY A 116 -5.06 3.63 -12.99
C GLY A 116 -5.66 3.47 -11.59
N THR A 117 -5.31 4.32 -10.62
CA THR A 117 -6.07 4.43 -9.37
C THR A 117 -7.45 5.01 -9.67
N PRO A 118 -8.55 4.38 -9.22
CA PRO A 118 -9.90 4.92 -9.41
C PRO A 118 -10.01 6.33 -8.83
N CYS A 119 -10.73 7.20 -9.52
CA CYS A 119 -10.98 8.59 -9.16
C CYS A 119 -12.47 8.94 -9.28
N ASN A 120 -12.85 10.12 -8.78
CA ASN A 120 -14.22 10.65 -8.89
C ASN A 120 -15.31 9.63 -8.43
N ASP A 121 -15.17 9.10 -7.21
CA ASP A 121 -16.08 8.08 -6.66
C ASP A 121 -16.24 6.85 -7.56
N TYR A 122 -15.11 6.35 -8.09
CA TYR A 122 -15.02 5.18 -8.98
C TYR A 122 -15.72 5.37 -10.34
N ASN A 123 -15.95 6.61 -10.77
CA ASN A 123 -16.48 6.92 -12.11
C ASN A 123 -15.38 7.20 -13.15
N GLY A 124 -14.11 6.96 -12.80
CA GLY A 124 -12.93 7.14 -13.65
C GLY A 124 -11.70 6.42 -13.12
#